data_AF-A0A8H3BIK5-F1
#
_entry.id   AF-A0A8H3BIK5-F1
#
_cell.length_a   1.000
_cell.length_b   1.000
_cell.length_c   1.000
_cell.angle_alpha   90.00
_cell.angle_beta   90.00
_cell.angle_gamma   90.00
#
_symmetry.space_group_name_H-M   'P 1'
#
loop_
_entity.id
_entity.type
_entity.pdbx_description
1 polymer ?
#
loop_
_entity_poly.entity_id
_entity_poly.type
_entity_poly.pdbx_seq_one_letter_code
_entity_poly.pdbx_strand_id
1 'polypeptide(L)'
;MRAAPHSTLSFVGHLPLGPVGEQLIAQLLRAIPERSWLFKYGRMRMSWLLAQRMVERISSPPLRSARCKLTLIAEATADLTPAVPNEILEDYDKYFWPKSESMVGGKKKTPLPRQIGQPFVAVNIDPRAEGSILSRDEAKELQVRQVVTGATGGAQGLVSDATPSDPFSEKRASKARVIKTEAVEPTTRVTLNKWDYVLRQLFILKSTPLEKAIQNLGPGASILLSKLTGPDIPESRKVDIKAPINALSLQDFARIVEEFHKWPFAPDVLFIADQVEEDRN
;
A
#
# COMPACT_ATOMS: atom_id res chain seq x y z
N MET A 1 11.68 -13.80 10.17
CA MET A 1 10.31 -13.92 10.75
C MET A 1 9.56 -14.99 9.97
N ARG A 2 8.58 -15.69 10.56
CA ARG A 2 7.68 -16.56 9.77
C ARG A 2 6.52 -15.70 9.26
N ALA A 3 6.27 -15.72 7.96
CA ALA A 3 5.09 -15.06 7.39
C ALA A 3 3.83 -15.57 8.09
N ALA A 4 2.92 -14.65 8.48
CA ALA A 4 1.72 -15.00 9.23
C ALA A 4 0.91 -16.06 8.46
N PRO A 5 0.48 -17.18 9.08
CA PRO A 5 -0.21 -18.25 8.34
C PRO A 5 -1.49 -17.75 7.69
N HIS A 6 -1.87 -18.37 6.57
CA HIS A 6 -3.21 -18.20 6.01
C HIS A 6 -4.22 -18.71 7.04
N SER A 7 -5.18 -17.87 7.40
CA SER A 7 -6.20 -18.25 8.38
C SER A 7 -7.15 -19.28 7.76
N THR A 8 -7.67 -20.19 8.58
CA THR A 8 -8.84 -21.02 8.19
C THR A 8 -10.15 -20.22 8.23
N LEU A 9 -10.10 -19.03 8.84
CA LEU A 9 -11.20 -18.07 8.90
C LEU A 9 -11.27 -17.28 7.58
N SER A 10 -12.47 -17.10 7.03
CA SER A 10 -12.76 -16.19 5.92
C SER A 10 -13.86 -15.19 6.33
N PHE A 11 -13.78 -13.96 5.82
CA PHE A 11 -14.87 -12.99 5.92
C PHE A 11 -15.67 -13.02 4.62
N VAL A 12 -16.99 -13.04 4.69
CA VAL A 12 -17.87 -12.90 3.52
C VAL A 12 -18.88 -11.80 3.80
N GLY A 13 -19.06 -10.86 2.88
CA GLY A 13 -20.01 -9.77 3.06
C GLY A 13 -20.38 -9.02 1.79
N HIS A 14 -21.40 -8.17 1.91
CA HIS A 14 -21.84 -7.24 0.88
C HIS A 14 -21.66 -5.80 1.40
N LEU A 15 -21.08 -4.93 0.58
CA LEU A 15 -20.81 -3.54 0.96
C LEU A 15 -21.90 -2.59 0.46
N PRO A 16 -22.41 -1.69 1.32
CA PRO A 16 -23.40 -0.71 0.91
C PRO A 16 -22.81 0.27 -0.12
N LEU A 17 -23.66 0.71 -1.05
CA LEU A 17 -23.30 1.75 -2.02
C LEU A 17 -23.00 3.08 -1.32
N GLY A 18 -21.94 3.76 -1.75
CA GLY A 18 -21.58 5.10 -1.30
C GLY A 18 -20.56 5.15 -0.15
N PRO A 19 -20.34 6.34 0.46
CA PRO A 19 -19.14 6.67 1.23
C PRO A 19 -18.79 5.71 2.36
N VAL A 20 -19.79 5.15 3.06
CA VAL A 20 -19.58 4.25 4.20
C VAL A 20 -18.93 2.94 3.77
N GLY A 21 -19.35 2.35 2.65
CA GLY A 21 -18.70 1.15 2.10
C GLY A 21 -17.27 1.42 1.63
N GLU A 22 -17.02 2.60 1.07
CA GLU A 22 -15.68 3.04 0.66
C GLU A 22 -14.74 3.22 1.88
N GLN A 23 -15.25 3.85 2.94
CA GLN A 23 -14.54 4.07 4.19
C GLN A 23 -14.22 2.75 4.88
N LEU A 24 -15.17 1.81 4.91
CA LEU A 24 -14.96 0.48 5.48
C LEU A 24 -13.84 -0.27 4.75
N ILE A 25 -13.87 -0.39 3.41
CA ILE A 25 -12.77 -1.01 2.65
C ILE A 25 -11.43 -0.29 2.89
N ALA A 26 -11.43 1.04 2.95
CA ALA A 26 -10.23 1.82 3.22
C ALA A 26 -9.66 1.60 4.65
N GLN A 27 -10.51 1.29 5.63
CA GLN A 27 -10.09 0.90 6.98
C GLN A 27 -9.58 -0.54 7.01
N LEU A 28 -10.28 -1.47 6.35
CA LEU A 28 -9.90 -2.89 6.28
C LEU A 28 -8.52 -3.09 5.65
N LEU A 29 -8.25 -2.45 4.52
CA LEU A 29 -6.94 -2.53 3.85
C LEU A 29 -5.81 -1.91 4.70
N ARG A 30 -6.12 -0.94 5.58
CA ARG A 30 -5.15 -0.39 6.56
C ARG A 30 -4.95 -1.28 7.79
N ALA A 31 -5.96 -2.05 8.16
CA ALA A 31 -5.87 -3.00 9.27
C ALA A 31 -5.00 -4.22 8.95
N ILE A 32 -4.84 -4.57 7.66
CA ILE A 32 -3.95 -5.65 7.19
C ILE A 32 -2.50 -5.47 7.68
N PRO A 33 -1.76 -4.40 7.29
CA PRO A 33 -0.37 -4.24 7.69
C PRO A 33 -0.21 -3.99 9.19
N GLU A 34 -1.19 -3.37 9.84
CA GLU A 34 -1.18 -3.14 11.30
C GLU A 34 -1.60 -4.38 12.12
N ARG A 35 -1.94 -5.50 11.47
CA ARG A 35 -2.47 -6.75 12.09
C ARG A 35 -3.59 -6.52 13.11
N SER A 36 -4.42 -5.51 12.87
CA SER A 36 -5.48 -5.11 13.80
C SER A 36 -6.83 -5.74 13.44
N TRP A 37 -7.81 -5.59 14.33
CA TRP A 37 -9.17 -6.11 14.18
C TRP A 37 -9.21 -7.64 13.91
N LEU A 38 -9.60 -8.08 12.71
CA LEU A 38 -9.60 -9.51 12.34
C LEU A 38 -8.21 -10.04 11.94
N PHE A 39 -7.30 -9.18 11.47
CA PHE A 39 -5.98 -9.59 10.97
C PHE A 39 -5.01 -10.00 12.09
N LYS A 40 -5.39 -9.81 13.36
CA LYS A 40 -4.70 -10.39 14.52
C LYS A 40 -4.77 -11.93 14.56
N TYR A 41 -5.73 -12.54 13.84
CA TYR A 41 -5.90 -13.99 13.72
C TYR A 41 -5.20 -14.58 12.47
N GLY A 42 -4.27 -13.84 11.87
CA GLY A 42 -3.51 -14.24 10.67
C GLY A 42 -4.06 -13.63 9.38
N ARG A 43 -3.65 -14.20 8.23
CA ARG A 43 -4.05 -13.69 6.91
C ARG A 43 -5.43 -14.22 6.56
N MET A 44 -6.45 -13.44 6.86
CA MET A 44 -7.86 -13.76 6.61
C MET A 44 -8.27 -13.33 5.20
N ARG A 45 -8.71 -14.27 4.36
CA ARG A 45 -9.36 -13.95 3.08
C ARG A 45 -10.66 -13.18 3.34
N MET A 46 -10.89 -12.11 2.60
CA MET A 46 -12.17 -11.40 2.59
C MET A 46 -12.83 -11.50 1.22
N SER A 47 -13.98 -12.15 1.12
CA SER A 47 -14.81 -12.20 -0.08
C SER A 47 -15.90 -11.13 0.02
N TRP A 48 -15.87 -10.15 -0.88
CA TRP A 48 -16.77 -9.01 -0.86
C TRP A 48 -17.58 -8.93 -2.15
N LEU A 49 -18.89 -8.76 -2.00
CA LEU A 49 -19.75 -8.23 -3.06
C LEU A 49 -19.75 -6.70 -2.97
N LEU A 50 -19.37 -6.01 -4.05
CA LEU A 50 -19.26 -4.54 -4.08
C LEU A 50 -19.43 -3.95 -5.48
N ALA A 51 -19.81 -2.67 -5.56
CA ALA A 51 -20.03 -2.01 -6.85
C ALA A 51 -18.76 -1.98 -7.70
N GLN A 52 -18.89 -2.15 -9.02
CA GLN A 52 -17.77 -2.14 -9.97
C GLN A 52 -16.84 -0.92 -9.79
N ARG A 53 -17.39 0.28 -9.56
CA ARG A 53 -16.62 1.51 -9.29
C ARG A 53 -15.69 1.42 -8.06
N MET A 54 -16.04 0.62 -7.05
CA MET A 54 -15.17 0.40 -5.91
C MET A 54 -14.03 -0.56 -6.27
N VAL A 55 -14.29 -1.62 -7.04
CA VAL A 55 -13.24 -2.49 -7.61
C VAL A 55 -12.25 -1.62 -8.40
N GLU A 56 -12.73 -0.78 -9.31
CA GLU A 56 -11.90 0.14 -10.10
C GLU A 56 -10.98 1.00 -9.21
N ARG A 57 -11.48 1.51 -8.07
CA ARG A 57 -10.67 2.33 -7.16
C ARG A 57 -9.61 1.56 -6.38
N ILE A 58 -9.79 0.25 -6.15
CA ILE A 58 -8.83 -0.60 -5.43
C ILE A 58 -7.88 -1.36 -6.37
N SER A 59 -8.21 -1.53 -7.66
CA SER A 59 -7.38 -2.29 -8.62
C SER A 59 -6.96 -1.53 -9.90
N SER A 60 -7.26 -0.24 -10.04
CA SER A 60 -6.92 0.54 -11.24
C SER A 60 -5.43 0.46 -11.63
N PRO A 61 -5.09 0.00 -12.84
CA PRO A 61 -3.71 0.02 -13.33
C PRO A 61 -3.22 1.47 -13.55
N PRO A 62 -1.91 1.68 -13.69
CA PRO A 62 -1.30 2.98 -14.00
C PRO A 62 -2.03 3.76 -15.11
N LEU A 63 -1.89 5.09 -15.05
CA LEU A 63 -2.52 6.07 -15.95
C LEU A 63 -4.06 6.16 -15.89
N ARG A 64 -4.78 5.18 -15.33
CA ARG A 64 -6.24 5.25 -15.20
C ARG A 64 -6.69 6.34 -14.24
N SER A 65 -7.78 7.04 -14.59
CA SER A 65 -8.31 8.18 -13.83
C SER A 65 -8.84 7.81 -12.44
N ALA A 66 -9.33 6.57 -12.28
CA ALA A 66 -9.81 5.99 -11.03
C ALA A 66 -8.68 5.52 -10.07
N ARG A 67 -7.43 5.46 -10.54
CA ARG A 67 -6.27 5.16 -9.69
C ARG A 67 -6.09 6.26 -8.65
N CYS A 68 -5.96 5.86 -7.39
CA CYS A 68 -5.88 6.77 -6.25
C CYS A 68 -5.02 6.16 -5.14
N LYS A 69 -4.79 6.91 -4.04
CA LYS A 69 -4.04 6.41 -2.87
C LYS A 69 -4.52 5.04 -2.35
N LEU A 70 -5.82 4.75 -2.48
CA LEU A 70 -6.39 3.48 -2.00
C LEU A 70 -5.95 2.30 -2.87
N THR A 71 -5.75 2.50 -4.17
CA THR A 71 -5.21 1.50 -5.09
C THR A 71 -3.83 1.03 -4.65
N LEU A 72 -2.94 1.99 -4.32
CA LEU A 72 -1.57 1.68 -3.90
C LEU A 72 -1.53 0.99 -2.53
N ILE A 73 -2.40 1.39 -1.59
CA ILE A 73 -2.53 0.68 -0.30
C ILE A 73 -3.08 -0.74 -0.52
N ALA A 74 -4.04 -0.95 -1.42
CA ALA A 74 -4.55 -2.29 -1.75
C ALA A 74 -3.44 -3.16 -2.35
N GLU A 75 -2.77 -2.69 -3.41
CA GLU A 75 -1.66 -3.35 -4.11
C GLU A 75 -0.53 -3.75 -3.14
N ALA A 76 -0.18 -2.86 -2.20
CA ALA A 76 0.85 -3.07 -1.19
C ALA A 76 0.51 -4.07 -0.07
N THR A 77 -0.78 -4.36 0.15
CA THR A 77 -1.26 -5.12 1.32
C THR A 77 -1.98 -6.42 0.98
N ALA A 78 -2.60 -6.51 -0.20
CA ALA A 78 -3.39 -7.66 -0.62
C ALA A 78 -3.25 -7.98 -2.11
N ASP A 79 -3.55 -9.23 -2.44
CA ASP A 79 -3.85 -9.68 -3.80
C ASP A 79 -5.37 -9.65 -4.00
N LEU A 80 -5.82 -9.17 -5.17
CA LEU A 80 -7.24 -9.04 -5.51
C LEU A 80 -7.54 -10.00 -6.67
N THR A 81 -8.54 -10.87 -6.49
CA THR A 81 -9.00 -11.80 -7.53
C THR A 81 -10.53 -11.77 -7.67
N PRO A 82 -11.11 -11.98 -8.86
CA PRO A 82 -12.55 -12.16 -8.99
C PRO A 82 -12.98 -13.43 -8.24
N ALA A 83 -14.03 -13.33 -7.43
CA ALA A 83 -14.60 -14.47 -6.71
C ALA A 83 -15.57 -15.26 -7.58
N VAL A 84 -16.23 -14.58 -8.52
CA VAL A 84 -17.07 -15.16 -9.58
C VAL A 84 -16.79 -14.42 -10.89
N PRO A 85 -17.03 -15.04 -12.07
CA PRO A 85 -17.03 -14.34 -13.35
C PRO A 85 -18.01 -13.15 -13.33
N ASN A 86 -17.61 -12.01 -13.90
CA ASN A 86 -18.38 -10.75 -13.82
C ASN A 86 -19.76 -10.90 -14.48
N GLU A 87 -19.82 -11.69 -15.54
CA GLU A 87 -20.98 -11.98 -16.40
C GLU A 87 -22.17 -12.54 -15.60
N ILE A 88 -21.90 -13.19 -14.45
CA ILE A 88 -22.93 -13.74 -13.57
C ILE A 88 -23.75 -12.63 -12.89
N LEU A 89 -23.15 -11.45 -12.68
CA LEU A 89 -23.72 -10.35 -11.88
C LEU A 89 -24.01 -9.07 -12.70
N GLU A 90 -23.88 -9.13 -14.02
CA GLU A 90 -24.18 -7.99 -14.92
C GLU A 90 -25.66 -7.57 -14.86
N ASP A 91 -26.58 -8.53 -14.76
CA ASP A 91 -28.02 -8.29 -14.67
C ASP A 91 -28.43 -7.88 -13.24
N TYR A 92 -28.25 -6.60 -12.93
CA TYR A 92 -28.52 -6.06 -11.59
C TYR A 92 -29.96 -6.32 -11.12
N ASP A 93 -30.96 -6.01 -11.97
CA ASP A 93 -32.38 -5.99 -11.59
C ASP A 93 -32.99 -7.38 -11.39
N LYS A 94 -32.26 -8.42 -11.81
CA LYS A 94 -32.57 -9.84 -11.56
C LYS A 94 -32.13 -10.30 -10.18
N TYR A 95 -31.01 -9.81 -9.65
CA TYR A 95 -30.41 -10.31 -8.40
C TYR A 95 -30.49 -9.34 -7.22
N PHE A 96 -30.66 -8.03 -7.46
CA PHE A 96 -30.54 -6.99 -6.45
C PHE A 96 -31.80 -6.14 -6.30
N TRP A 97 -31.99 -5.65 -5.08
CA TRP A 97 -33.09 -4.76 -4.70
C TRP A 97 -32.54 -3.60 -3.83
N PRO A 98 -33.06 -2.37 -3.93
CA PRO A 98 -34.08 -1.89 -4.85
C PRO A 98 -33.66 -2.00 -6.32
N LYS A 99 -34.63 -2.23 -7.22
CA LYS A 99 -34.38 -2.19 -8.67
C LYS A 99 -33.88 -0.81 -9.10
N SER A 100 -33.13 -0.78 -10.19
CA SER A 100 -32.66 0.42 -10.85
C SER A 100 -33.82 1.38 -11.14
N GLU A 101 -33.60 2.68 -10.93
CA GLU A 101 -34.58 3.69 -11.35
C GLU A 101 -34.58 3.75 -12.88
N SER A 102 -35.61 3.13 -13.51
CA SER A 102 -35.90 3.32 -14.93
C SER A 102 -35.96 4.82 -15.26
N MET A 103 -35.44 5.21 -16.43
CA MET A 103 -35.37 6.61 -16.88
C MET A 103 -36.76 7.26 -17.04
N VAL A 104 -37.33 7.79 -15.97
CA VAL A 104 -38.54 8.62 -16.03
C VAL A 104 -38.18 10.00 -16.61
N GLY A 105 -38.52 10.22 -17.89
CA GLY A 105 -38.60 11.56 -18.48
C GLY A 105 -37.38 12.07 -19.26
N GLY A 106 -36.50 11.21 -19.78
CA GLY A 106 -35.55 11.51 -20.87
C GLY A 106 -34.41 12.52 -20.60
N LYS A 107 -34.48 13.31 -19.52
CA LYS A 107 -33.42 14.24 -19.11
C LYS A 107 -32.35 13.50 -18.33
N LYS A 108 -31.11 13.51 -18.83
CA LYS A 108 -29.93 13.06 -18.10
C LYS A 108 -29.78 13.89 -16.82
N LYS A 109 -30.29 13.41 -15.68
CA LYS A 109 -29.93 13.96 -14.37
C LYS A 109 -28.41 13.90 -14.23
N THR A 110 -27.83 14.91 -13.60
CA THR A 110 -26.39 15.03 -13.35
C THR A 110 -25.85 13.73 -12.71
N PRO A 111 -24.62 13.27 -13.02
CA PRO A 111 -24.14 11.96 -12.57
C PRO A 111 -23.93 11.94 -11.06
N LEU A 112 -24.97 11.54 -10.31
CA LEU A 112 -24.84 11.32 -8.88
C LEU A 112 -23.98 10.07 -8.64
N PRO A 113 -23.04 10.08 -7.67
CA PRO A 113 -22.16 8.95 -7.41
C PRO A 113 -22.88 7.70 -6.84
N ARG A 114 -24.18 7.80 -6.56
CA ARG A 114 -25.00 6.81 -5.83
C ARG A 114 -26.17 6.27 -6.67
N GLN A 115 -25.92 5.84 -7.91
CA GLN A 115 -26.97 5.22 -8.72
C GLN A 115 -27.21 3.77 -8.28
N ILE A 116 -28.44 3.50 -7.81
CA ILE A 116 -29.04 2.17 -7.77
C ILE A 116 -29.06 1.63 -9.22
N GLY A 117 -28.77 0.35 -9.42
CA GLY A 117 -28.60 -0.23 -10.77
C GLY A 117 -27.16 -0.34 -11.27
N GLN A 118 -26.14 0.05 -10.48
CA GLN A 118 -24.75 -0.21 -10.86
C GLN A 118 -24.39 -1.69 -10.64
N PRO A 119 -23.74 -2.36 -11.60
CA PRO A 119 -23.38 -3.77 -11.46
C PRO A 119 -22.49 -4.01 -10.25
N PHE A 120 -22.82 -5.07 -9.52
CA PHE A 120 -22.01 -5.59 -8.43
C PHE A 120 -21.00 -6.60 -8.98
N VAL A 121 -19.83 -6.65 -8.36
CA VAL A 121 -18.77 -7.62 -8.64
C VAL A 121 -18.43 -8.29 -7.32
N ALA A 122 -18.25 -9.62 -7.33
CA ALA A 122 -17.72 -10.34 -6.19
C ALA A 122 -16.21 -10.52 -6.35
N VAL A 123 -15.43 -10.08 -5.37
CA VAL A 123 -13.96 -10.20 -5.36
C VAL A 123 -13.46 -10.80 -4.06
N ASN A 124 -12.37 -11.55 -4.14
CA ASN A 124 -11.58 -11.97 -3.00
C ASN A 124 -10.43 -10.98 -2.81
N ILE A 125 -10.21 -10.56 -1.57
CA ILE A 125 -9.07 -9.77 -1.11
C ILE A 125 -8.27 -10.67 -0.17
N ASP A 126 -7.06 -11.01 -0.59
CA ASP A 126 -6.16 -11.94 0.10
C ASP A 126 -4.96 -11.19 0.68
N PRO A 127 -4.83 -11.05 2.01
CA PRO A 127 -3.70 -10.35 2.62
C PRO A 127 -2.35 -11.01 2.26
N ARG A 128 -1.41 -10.19 1.77
CA ARG A 128 -0.07 -10.65 1.37
C ARG A 128 0.69 -11.24 2.55
N ALA A 129 1.54 -12.22 2.26
CA ALA A 129 2.41 -12.86 3.24
C ALA A 129 3.38 -11.88 3.92
N GLU A 130 4.00 -11.07 3.08
CA GLU A 130 4.91 -9.97 3.40
C GLU A 130 4.57 -8.84 2.43
N GLY A 131 4.70 -7.59 2.86
CA GLY A 131 4.35 -6.41 2.05
C GLY A 131 5.16 -5.20 2.48
N SER A 132 5.23 -4.19 1.60
CA SER A 132 6.13 -3.03 1.72
C SER A 132 5.83 -2.11 2.92
N ILE A 133 4.66 -2.29 3.55
CA ILE A 133 4.23 -1.54 4.73
C ILE A 133 4.59 -2.31 6.00
N LEU A 134 5.26 -1.64 6.94
CA LEU A 134 5.62 -2.12 8.27
C LEU A 134 4.50 -1.81 9.28
N SER A 135 4.21 -2.76 10.19
CA SER A 135 3.27 -2.51 11.30
C SER A 135 3.88 -1.58 12.36
N ARG A 136 3.04 -0.88 13.13
CA ARG A 136 3.49 -0.06 14.27
C ARG A 136 4.22 -0.87 15.33
N ASP A 137 3.79 -2.09 15.60
CA ASP A 137 4.38 -2.91 16.66
C ASP A 137 5.72 -3.52 16.20
N GLU A 138 5.84 -3.98 14.94
CA GLU A 138 7.14 -4.34 14.36
C GLU A 138 8.11 -3.15 14.33
N ALA A 139 7.61 -1.92 14.09
CA ALA A 139 8.44 -0.71 14.13
C ALA A 139 8.94 -0.39 15.55
N LYS A 140 8.08 -0.49 16.58
CA LYS A 140 8.49 -0.34 17.98
C LYS A 140 9.53 -1.39 18.38
N GLU A 141 9.32 -2.65 18.02
CA GLU A 141 10.30 -3.73 18.29
C GLU A 141 11.67 -3.43 17.68
N LEU A 142 11.71 -2.97 16.43
CA LEU A 142 12.97 -2.60 15.76
C LEU A 142 13.65 -1.40 16.46
N GLN A 143 12.88 -0.38 16.87
CA GLN A 143 13.41 0.78 17.58
C GLN A 143 13.97 0.40 18.96
N VAL A 144 13.26 -0.45 19.71
CA VAL A 144 13.74 -0.99 21.01
C VAL A 144 15.03 -1.79 20.81
N ARG A 145 15.09 -2.67 19.79
CA ARG A 145 16.31 -3.43 19.48
C ARG A 145 17.49 -2.52 19.13
N GLN A 146 17.27 -1.48 18.32
CA GLN A 146 18.31 -0.49 17.97
C GLN A 146 18.85 0.23 19.21
N VAL A 147 17.97 0.69 20.12
CA VAL A 147 18.36 1.33 21.38
C VAL A 147 19.18 0.37 22.26
N VAL A 148 18.74 -0.89 22.41
CA VAL A 148 19.48 -1.91 23.17
C VAL A 148 20.86 -2.16 22.55
N THR A 149 20.96 -2.33 21.22
CA THR A 149 22.26 -2.54 20.56
C THR A 149 23.20 -1.33 20.66
N GLY A 150 22.65 -0.11 20.62
CA GLY A 150 23.43 1.11 20.82
C GLY A 150 23.95 1.25 22.26
N ALA A 151 23.13 0.88 23.25
CA ALA A 151 23.52 0.86 24.65
C ALA A 151 24.61 -0.19 24.94
N THR A 152 24.54 -1.38 24.34
CA THR A 152 25.60 -2.40 24.49
C THR A 152 26.87 -2.05 23.71
N GLY A 153 26.75 -1.38 22.56
CA GLY A 153 27.89 -0.94 21.76
C GLY A 153 28.75 0.14 22.44
N GLY A 154 28.18 0.90 23.38
CA GLY A 154 28.93 1.86 24.21
C GLY A 154 29.79 1.24 25.31
N ALA A 155 29.73 -0.09 25.52
CA ALA A 155 30.36 -0.78 26.65
C ALA A 155 31.43 -1.82 26.26
N GLN A 156 31.82 -1.91 24.98
CA GLN A 156 32.75 -2.91 24.47
C GLN A 156 33.99 -2.29 23.81
N GLY A 157 34.81 -1.65 24.64
CA GLY A 157 36.25 -1.52 24.39
C GLY A 157 37.01 -2.50 25.29
N LEU A 158 38.03 -3.18 24.75
CA LEU A 158 38.88 -4.21 25.38
C LEU A 158 38.18 -5.57 25.60
N VAL A 159 38.48 -6.57 24.77
CA VAL A 159 39.41 -7.70 25.03
C VAL A 159 39.87 -8.28 23.67
N SER A 160 41.02 -8.96 23.66
CA SER A 160 41.91 -9.30 22.55
C SER A 160 41.58 -10.54 21.68
N ASP A 161 42.34 -10.63 20.58
CA ASP A 161 42.59 -11.78 19.70
C ASP A 161 42.42 -13.20 20.27
N ALA A 162 41.83 -14.08 19.45
CA ALA A 162 42.32 -15.44 19.21
C ALA A 162 41.70 -16.05 17.93
N THR A 163 42.51 -16.28 16.89
CA THR A 163 42.19 -17.25 15.82
C THR A 163 42.58 -18.66 16.29
N PRO A 164 41.90 -19.72 15.85
CA PRO A 164 42.56 -20.56 14.85
C PRO A 164 41.62 -21.14 13.77
N SER A 165 42.24 -21.46 12.62
CA SER A 165 41.73 -22.36 11.57
C SER A 165 41.81 -23.84 12.04
N ASP A 166 41.35 -24.89 11.36
CA ASP A 166 41.06 -25.09 9.93
C ASP A 166 40.08 -26.31 9.70
N PRO A 167 40.08 -27.12 8.62
CA PRO A 167 38.92 -27.26 7.72
C PRO A 167 38.23 -28.65 7.73
N PHE A 168 37.13 -28.83 6.98
CA PHE A 168 36.89 -30.03 6.11
C PHE A 168 35.69 -29.87 5.15
N SER A 169 35.85 -30.38 3.92
CA SER A 169 34.84 -30.52 2.84
C SER A 169 33.98 -31.79 3.05
N GLU A 170 32.90 -32.18 2.35
CA GLU A 170 32.21 -31.81 1.10
C GLU A 170 30.71 -32.30 1.28
N LYS A 171 29.64 -31.99 0.53
CA LYS A 171 29.30 -32.44 -0.85
C LYS A 171 28.07 -31.72 -1.44
N ARG A 172 27.93 -31.83 -2.77
CA ARG A 172 26.81 -31.41 -3.65
C ARG A 172 25.39 -31.86 -3.27
N ALA A 173 24.40 -31.01 -3.58
CA ALA A 173 23.19 -31.41 -4.31
C ALA A 173 22.61 -30.25 -5.15
N SER A 174 22.72 -30.34 -6.47
CA SER A 174 22.24 -29.32 -7.43
C SER A 174 20.73 -29.43 -7.67
N LYS A 175 19.99 -28.31 -7.53
CA LYS A 175 18.62 -28.16 -8.05
C LYS A 175 18.44 -26.86 -8.84
N ALA A 176 17.56 -26.95 -9.83
CA ALA A 176 17.37 -25.99 -10.93
C ALA A 176 17.36 -24.51 -10.52
N ARG A 177 18.20 -23.72 -11.19
CA ARG A 177 18.14 -22.26 -11.22
C ARG A 177 16.92 -21.83 -12.02
N VAL A 178 15.77 -21.72 -11.36
CA VAL A 178 14.66 -20.92 -11.88
C VAL A 178 15.19 -19.50 -12.09
N ILE A 179 15.02 -18.95 -13.29
CA ILE A 179 15.27 -17.53 -13.54
C ILE A 179 14.16 -16.77 -12.82
N LYS A 180 14.39 -16.50 -11.53
CA LYS A 180 13.60 -15.53 -10.80
C LYS A 180 13.96 -14.18 -11.39
N THR A 181 13.05 -13.57 -12.13
CA THR A 181 13.13 -12.13 -12.42
C THR A 181 13.16 -11.44 -11.07
N GLU A 182 14.33 -10.93 -10.68
CA GLU A 182 14.53 -10.27 -9.39
C GLU A 182 13.87 -8.88 -9.46
N ALA A 183 12.55 -8.87 -9.24
CA ALA A 183 11.86 -7.71 -8.72
C ALA A 183 12.62 -7.30 -7.45
N VAL A 184 13.30 -6.16 -7.51
CA VAL A 184 14.08 -5.63 -6.39
C VAL A 184 13.09 -5.09 -5.36
N GLU A 185 12.61 -5.99 -4.50
CA GLU A 185 11.75 -5.64 -3.37
C GLU A 185 12.37 -4.50 -2.54
N PRO A 186 11.55 -3.59 -1.98
CA PRO A 186 12.06 -2.45 -1.24
C PRO A 186 12.90 -2.93 -0.05
N THR A 187 14.17 -2.50 -0.01
CA THR A 187 15.15 -2.94 1.01
C THR A 187 14.71 -2.60 2.44
N THR A 188 13.84 -1.60 2.59
CA THR A 188 13.32 -1.13 3.88
C THR A 188 11.79 -1.14 3.85
N ARG A 189 11.14 -1.92 4.73
CA ARG A 189 9.69 -1.79 5.00
C ARG A 189 9.44 -0.55 5.84
N VAL A 190 8.44 0.25 5.49
CA VAL A 190 8.18 1.55 6.14
C VAL A 190 6.77 1.59 6.75
N THR A 191 6.62 2.24 7.91
CA THR A 191 5.35 2.38 8.66
C THR A 191 4.20 2.94 7.83
N LEU A 192 2.98 2.46 8.07
CA LEU A 192 1.76 2.91 7.39
C LEU A 192 1.57 4.44 7.42
N ASN A 193 1.91 5.13 8.52
CA ASN A 193 1.74 6.58 8.63
C ASN A 193 2.57 7.36 7.58
N LYS A 194 3.81 6.93 7.30
CA LYS A 194 4.66 7.56 6.26
C LYS A 194 4.13 7.24 4.85
N TRP A 195 3.64 6.02 4.62
CA TRP A 195 2.93 5.66 3.38
C TRP A 195 1.69 6.54 3.15
N ASP A 196 0.81 6.67 4.13
CA ASP A 196 -0.41 7.48 4.02
C ASP A 196 -0.09 8.97 3.84
N TYR A 197 0.96 9.49 4.48
CA TYR A 197 1.43 10.87 4.26
C TYR A 197 1.89 11.09 2.82
N VAL A 198 2.86 10.30 2.34
CA VAL A 198 3.45 10.45 1.00
C VAL A 198 2.37 10.27 -0.07
N LEU A 199 1.54 9.24 0.04
CA LEU A 199 0.43 9.02 -0.90
C LEU A 199 -0.60 10.13 -0.83
N ARG A 200 -0.94 10.67 0.35
CA ARG A 200 -1.86 11.81 0.47
C ARG A 200 -1.31 13.05 -0.25
N GLN A 201 -0.04 13.40 -0.05
CA GLN A 201 0.54 14.60 -0.64
C GLN A 201 0.72 14.49 -2.16
N LEU A 202 1.22 13.37 -2.67
CA LEU A 202 1.47 13.20 -4.10
C LEU A 202 0.18 13.06 -4.91
N PHE A 203 -0.85 12.37 -4.40
CA PHE A 203 -2.12 12.22 -5.12
C PHE A 203 -2.99 13.49 -5.17
N ILE A 204 -2.63 14.57 -4.47
CA ILE A 204 -3.21 15.91 -4.73
C ILE A 204 -2.90 16.34 -6.16
N LEU A 205 -1.66 16.10 -6.61
CA LEU A 205 -1.16 16.46 -7.95
C LEU A 205 -1.05 15.22 -8.84
N LYS A 206 -2.08 14.36 -8.85
CA LYS A 206 -2.02 13.01 -9.47
C LYS A 206 -1.62 12.97 -10.96
N SER A 207 -1.83 14.07 -11.70
CA SER A 207 -1.52 14.17 -13.13
C SER A 207 -0.22 14.94 -13.41
N THR A 208 0.47 15.41 -12.37
CA THR A 208 1.69 16.21 -12.47
C THR A 208 2.93 15.30 -12.41
N PRO A 209 4.01 15.59 -13.17
CA PRO A 209 5.29 14.89 -13.05
C PRO A 209 5.84 14.89 -11.61
N LEU A 210 6.45 13.76 -11.22
CA LEU A 210 7.03 13.59 -9.88
C LEU A 210 8.06 14.67 -9.53
N GLU A 211 8.90 15.09 -10.50
CA GLU A 211 9.90 16.17 -10.32
C GLU A 211 9.31 17.48 -9.75
N LYS A 212 8.03 17.77 -10.05
CA LYS A 212 7.32 18.96 -9.57
C LYS A 212 6.48 18.66 -8.33
N ALA A 213 5.80 17.52 -8.32
CA ALA A 213 4.92 17.11 -7.23
C ALA A 213 5.68 16.77 -5.92
N ILE A 214 6.98 16.45 -5.99
CA ILE A 214 7.79 16.09 -4.82
C ILE A 214 7.81 17.18 -3.73
N GLN A 215 7.69 18.47 -4.10
CA GLN A 215 7.71 19.59 -3.16
C GLN A 215 6.53 19.58 -2.16
N ASN A 216 5.42 18.90 -2.49
CA ASN A 216 4.29 18.74 -1.56
C ASN A 216 4.64 17.86 -0.34
N LEU A 217 5.78 17.14 -0.36
CA LEU A 217 6.26 16.37 0.79
C LEU A 217 6.92 17.23 1.87
N GLY A 218 7.24 18.49 1.58
CA GLY A 218 7.83 19.44 2.52
C GLY A 218 8.93 20.30 1.89
N PRO A 219 9.36 21.39 2.57
CA PRO A 219 10.42 22.26 2.09
C PRO A 219 11.72 21.49 1.81
N GLY A 220 12.31 21.69 0.64
CA GLY A 220 13.58 21.05 0.26
C GLY A 220 13.46 19.61 -0.22
N ALA A 221 12.25 19.06 -0.39
CA ALA A 221 12.03 17.69 -0.87
C ALA A 221 12.60 17.39 -2.28
N SER A 222 13.03 18.40 -3.04
CA SER A 222 13.83 18.22 -4.27
C SER A 222 15.10 17.39 -4.06
N ILE A 223 15.68 17.37 -2.86
CA ILE A 223 16.85 16.53 -2.54
C ILE A 223 16.54 15.03 -2.72
N LEU A 224 15.28 14.61 -2.61
CA LEU A 224 14.87 13.23 -2.84
C LEU A 224 15.07 12.81 -4.31
N LEU A 225 14.93 13.74 -5.27
CA LEU A 225 15.06 13.41 -6.70
C LEU A 225 16.45 12.84 -7.02
N SER A 226 17.53 13.43 -6.48
CA SER A 226 18.89 12.89 -6.68
C SER A 226 19.12 11.54 -6.00
N LYS A 227 18.35 11.21 -4.95
CA LYS A 227 18.32 9.89 -4.29
C LYS A 227 17.44 8.86 -5.02
N LEU A 228 16.66 9.29 -6.00
CA LEU A 228 15.82 8.44 -6.86
C LEU A 228 16.45 8.20 -8.24
N THR A 229 17.26 9.13 -8.76
CA THR A 229 17.84 9.07 -10.13
C THR A 229 19.37 9.11 -10.18
N GLY A 230 20.06 9.06 -9.03
CA GLY A 230 21.53 9.14 -8.96
C GLY A 230 22.27 8.07 -9.78
N PRO A 231 23.54 8.35 -10.17
CA PRO A 231 24.31 7.46 -11.04
C PRO A 231 24.62 6.09 -10.39
N ASP A 232 24.71 6.04 -9.06
CA ASP A 232 25.01 4.84 -8.28
C ASP A 232 23.80 3.88 -8.15
N ILE A 233 22.63 4.27 -8.67
CA ILE A 233 21.39 3.49 -8.56
C ILE A 233 21.24 2.61 -9.81
N PRO A 234 21.07 1.28 -9.68
CA PRO A 234 20.77 0.39 -10.81
C PRO A 234 19.51 0.85 -11.55
N GLU A 235 19.49 0.71 -12.88
CA GLU A 235 18.37 1.17 -13.72
C GLU A 235 17.02 0.58 -13.28
N SER A 236 17.01 -0.68 -12.80
CA SER A 236 15.82 -1.36 -12.26
C SER A 236 15.27 -0.77 -10.95
N ARG A 237 15.99 0.17 -10.31
CA ARG A 237 15.59 0.85 -9.07
C ARG A 237 15.44 2.37 -9.25
N LYS A 238 15.71 2.91 -10.45
CA LYS A 238 15.48 4.32 -10.75
C LYS A 238 13.99 4.57 -10.95
N VAL A 239 13.50 5.65 -10.35
CA VAL A 239 12.11 6.11 -10.54
C VAL A 239 12.09 7.12 -11.68
N ASP A 240 11.16 6.97 -12.63
CA ASP A 240 10.95 7.99 -13.66
C ASP A 240 10.33 9.25 -13.05
N ILE A 241 11.17 10.26 -12.82
CA ILE A 241 10.74 11.54 -12.25
C ILE A 241 9.89 12.39 -13.21
N LYS A 242 9.89 12.08 -14.51
CA LYS A 242 9.10 12.79 -15.54
C LYS A 242 7.70 12.20 -15.69
N ALA A 243 7.50 10.94 -15.30
CA ALA A 243 6.20 10.31 -15.27
C ALA A 243 5.25 11.04 -14.29
N PRO A 244 3.96 11.18 -14.62
CA PRO A 244 2.97 11.71 -13.70
C PRO A 244 2.72 10.75 -12.54
N ILE A 245 2.34 11.28 -11.37
CA ILE A 245 2.11 10.48 -10.15
C ILE A 245 1.18 9.26 -10.37
N ASN A 246 0.15 9.37 -11.21
CA ASN A 246 -0.77 8.27 -11.53
C ASN A 246 -0.16 7.16 -12.42
N ALA A 247 1.00 7.38 -13.04
CA ALA A 247 1.73 6.39 -13.84
C ALA A 247 2.71 5.54 -13.01
N LEU A 248 3.21 6.04 -11.88
CA LEU A 248 4.22 5.38 -11.05
C LEU A 248 3.76 4.03 -10.49
N SER A 249 4.60 3.01 -10.55
CA SER A 249 4.32 1.66 -10.01
C SER A 249 4.31 1.63 -8.48
N LEU A 250 3.84 0.54 -7.87
CA LEU A 250 3.99 0.32 -6.43
C LEU A 250 5.46 0.33 -5.98
N GLN A 251 6.38 -0.17 -6.81
CA GLN A 251 7.82 -0.18 -6.52
C GLN A 251 8.38 1.24 -6.47
N ASP A 252 7.96 2.11 -7.40
CA ASP A 252 8.31 3.53 -7.39
C ASP A 252 7.84 4.22 -6.11
N PHE A 253 6.58 4.00 -5.69
CA PHE A 253 6.08 4.54 -4.43
C PHE A 253 6.81 3.97 -3.21
N ALA A 254 7.13 2.67 -3.19
CA ALA A 254 7.92 2.07 -2.12
C ALA A 254 9.31 2.71 -2.01
N ARG A 255 9.95 3.02 -3.15
CA ARG A 255 11.23 3.71 -3.22
C ARG A 255 11.15 5.16 -2.75
N ILE A 256 10.11 5.90 -3.14
CA ILE A 256 9.86 7.27 -2.68
C ILE A 256 9.62 7.30 -1.16
N VAL A 257 8.81 6.37 -0.63
CA VAL A 257 8.53 6.26 0.81
C VAL A 257 9.77 5.82 1.60
N GLU A 258 10.62 4.98 1.03
CA GLU A 258 11.93 4.60 1.61
C GLU A 258 12.86 5.83 1.75
N GLU A 259 13.03 6.61 0.69
CA GLU A 259 13.92 7.78 0.75
C GLU A 259 13.32 8.93 1.57
N PHE A 260 11.99 9.11 1.56
CA PHE A 260 11.30 9.98 2.52
C PHE A 260 11.48 9.50 3.98
N HIS A 261 11.54 8.19 4.24
CA HIS A 261 11.80 7.67 5.58
C HIS A 261 13.20 8.01 6.08
N LYS A 262 14.21 8.01 5.20
CA LYS A 262 15.62 8.29 5.50
C LYS A 262 15.97 9.79 5.52
N TRP A 263 15.11 10.65 5.02
CA TRP A 263 15.37 12.09 4.89
C TRP A 263 15.35 12.77 6.27
N PRO A 264 16.48 13.32 6.76
CA PRO A 264 16.57 13.87 8.12
C PRO A 264 15.76 15.16 8.34
N PHE A 265 15.27 15.79 7.27
CA PHE A 265 14.41 16.97 7.32
C PHE A 265 12.96 16.66 6.92
N ALA A 266 12.58 15.37 6.88
CA ALA A 266 11.20 14.97 6.66
C ALA A 266 10.31 15.46 7.81
N PRO A 267 9.08 15.95 7.55
CA PRO A 267 8.18 16.39 8.62
C PRO A 267 7.83 15.26 9.60
N ASP A 268 8.11 15.46 10.89
CA ASP A 268 7.75 14.50 11.96
C ASP A 268 6.23 14.41 12.17
N VAL A 269 5.53 15.55 12.01
CA VAL A 269 4.08 15.65 12.17
C VAL A 269 3.40 15.21 10.86
N LEU A 270 3.21 13.90 10.72
CA LEU A 270 2.60 13.26 9.54
C LEU A 270 1.05 13.35 9.52
N PHE A 271 0.44 13.90 10.57
CA PHE A 271 -0.99 14.18 10.63
C PHE A 271 -1.23 15.65 10.29
N ILE A 272 -2.06 15.91 9.29
CA ILE A 272 -2.67 17.24 9.14
C ILE A 272 -3.75 17.28 10.22
N ALA A 273 -3.47 17.97 11.32
CA ALA A 273 -4.54 18.53 12.13
C ALA A 273 -5.15 19.67 11.30
N ASP A 274 -6.45 19.61 11.05
CA ASP A 274 -7.17 20.77 10.51
C ASP A 274 -7.02 21.90 11.53
N GLN A 275 -6.33 22.98 11.14
CA GLN A 275 -6.26 24.23 11.91
C GLN A 275 -7.59 24.97 11.75
N VAL A 276 -8.64 24.43 12.37
CA VAL A 276 -10.02 24.94 12.30
C VAL A 276 -10.61 25.07 13.71
N GLU A 277 -9.86 25.71 14.60
CA GLU A 277 -10.39 26.48 15.74
C GLU A 277 -9.52 27.75 15.89
N GLU A 278 -10.16 28.89 16.18
CA GLU A 278 -9.62 30.27 16.27
C GLU A 278 -9.73 31.19 15.03
N ASP A 279 -10.97 31.36 14.53
CA ASP A 279 -11.39 32.59 13.81
C ASP A 279 -12.92 32.79 13.91
N ARG A 280 -13.43 32.72 15.15
CA ARG A 280 -14.83 33.02 15.52
C ARG A 280 -14.85 33.85 16.81
N ASN A 281 -14.57 35.15 16.65
CA ASN A 281 -14.93 36.23 17.57
C ASN A 281 -15.78 37.25 16.80
#